data_AF-A0A4Z2DE16-F1
#
_entry.id   AF-A0A4Z2DE16-F1
#
_cell.length_a   1.000
_cell.length_b   1.000
_cell.length_c   1.000
_cell.angle_alpha   90.00
_cell.angle_beta   90.00
_cell.angle_gamma   90.00
#
_symmetry.space_group_name_H-M   'P 1'
#
loop_
_entity.id
_entity.type
_entity.pdbx_description
1 polymer ?
#
loop_
_entity_poly.entity_id
_entity_poly.type
_entity_poly.pdbx_seq_one_letter_code
_entity_poly.pdbx_strand_id
1 'polypeptide(L)'
;LDDASKVRVLLRKLGTMEHGRYSNFILPKNPRDFSFDETVQTLSQVFGGQSFLFNILFHCLKITKEPGDDWVKHAGIVNRE
;
A
#
# COMPACT_ATOMS: atom_id res chain seq x y z
N LEU A 1 13.48 -21.51 -12.22
CA LEU A 1 13.07 -21.40 -10.81
C LEU A 1 11.60 -21.76 -10.74
N ASP A 2 11.25 -22.77 -9.95
CA ASP A 2 9.87 -23.04 -9.57
C ASP A 2 9.30 -21.88 -8.74
N ASP A 3 7.98 -21.77 -8.67
CA ASP A 3 7.31 -20.67 -7.99
C ASP A 3 7.65 -20.60 -6.50
N ALA A 4 7.73 -21.73 -5.79
CA ALA A 4 8.10 -21.75 -4.39
C ALA A 4 9.52 -21.17 -4.17
N SER A 5 10.45 -21.44 -5.07
CA SER A 5 11.78 -20.85 -5.04
C SER A 5 11.77 -19.35 -5.37
N LYS A 6 10.95 -18.89 -6.33
CA LYS A 6 10.80 -17.45 -6.62
C LYS A 6 10.19 -16.69 -5.43
N VAL A 7 9.13 -17.22 -4.84
CA VAL A 7 8.46 -16.67 -3.65
C VAL A 7 9.45 -16.55 -2.49
N ARG A 8 10.24 -17.60 -2.22
CA ARG A 8 11.27 -17.57 -1.17
C ARG A 8 12.31 -16.47 -1.40
N VAL A 9 12.75 -16.26 -2.64
CA VAL A 9 13.72 -15.19 -2.96
C VAL A 9 13.10 -13.81 -2.77
N LEU A 10 11.85 -13.63 -3.19
CA LEU A 10 11.11 -12.37 -3.03
C LEU A 10 10.90 -12.03 -1.56
N LEU A 11 10.43 -12.98 -0.74
CA LEU A 11 10.17 -12.74 0.68
C LEU A 11 11.46 -12.46 1.48
N ARG A 12 12.61 -12.96 1.02
CA ARG A 12 13.94 -12.62 1.60
C ARG A 12 14.37 -11.19 1.34
N LYS A 13 13.74 -10.47 0.41
CA LYS A 13 14.01 -9.04 0.16
C LYS A 13 13.25 -8.13 1.11
N LEU A 14 12.22 -8.64 1.79
CA LEU A 14 11.46 -7.87 2.76
C LEU A 14 12.28 -7.67 4.04
N GLY A 15 12.13 -6.50 4.66
CA GLY A 15 12.61 -6.26 6.02
C GLY A 15 11.84 -7.10 7.04
N THR A 16 12.36 -7.19 8.27
CA THR A 16 11.77 -8.02 9.32
C THR A 16 10.33 -7.65 9.64
N MET A 17 10.01 -6.34 9.64
CA MET A 17 8.68 -5.84 9.97
C MET A 17 7.68 -6.13 8.84
N GLU A 18 8.10 -5.92 7.60
CA GLU A 18 7.34 -6.16 6.37
C GLU A 18 7.07 -7.65 6.20
N HIS A 19 8.08 -8.48 6.42
CA HIS A 19 7.90 -9.93 6.44
C HIS A 19 6.88 -10.36 7.49
N GLY A 20 6.94 -9.81 8.70
CA GLY A 20 5.93 -10.06 9.74
C GLY A 20 4.51 -9.66 9.32
N ARG A 21 4.36 -8.48 8.70
CA ARG A 21 3.07 -7.99 8.22
C ARG A 21 2.49 -8.86 7.10
N TYR A 22 3.32 -9.26 6.14
CA TYR A 22 2.92 -10.18 5.08
C TYR A 22 2.49 -11.54 5.65
N SER A 23 3.31 -12.14 6.52
CA SER A 23 3.00 -13.43 7.15
C SER A 23 1.68 -13.41 7.92
N ASN A 24 1.40 -12.33 8.66
CA ASN A 24 0.14 -12.17 9.38
C ASN A 24 -1.06 -12.02 8.43
N PHE A 25 -0.87 -11.34 7.29
CA PHE A 25 -1.95 -11.10 6.33
C PHE A 25 -2.41 -12.37 5.62
N ILE A 26 -1.50 -13.28 5.30
CA ILE A 26 -1.83 -14.52 4.59
C ILE A 26 -2.38 -15.63 5.48
N LEU A 27 -2.36 -15.46 6.80
CA LEU A 27 -2.88 -16.46 7.73
C LEU A 27 -4.36 -16.80 7.42
N PRO A 28 -4.75 -18.08 7.50
CA PRO A 28 -3.97 -19.21 8.02
C PRO A 28 -3.07 -19.92 6.99
N LYS A 29 -2.97 -19.43 5.74
CA LYS A 29 -2.22 -20.08 4.66
C LYS A 29 -0.71 -19.90 4.82
N ASN A 30 0.07 -20.81 4.26
CA ASN A 30 1.53 -20.73 4.23
C ASN A 30 2.00 -19.98 2.98
N PRO A 31 3.11 -19.21 3.02
CA PRO A 31 3.65 -18.57 1.82
C PRO A 31 3.91 -19.52 0.64
N ARG A 32 4.17 -20.80 0.91
CA ARG A 32 4.38 -21.84 -0.12
C ARG A 32 3.12 -22.25 -0.87
N ASP A 33 1.95 -21.91 -0.33
CA ASP A 33 0.65 -22.22 -0.93
C ASP A 33 0.25 -21.21 -2.01
N PHE A 34 1.03 -20.14 -2.16
CA PHE A 34 0.82 -19.09 -3.14
C PHE A 34 1.77 -19.28 -4.32
N SER A 35 1.23 -19.11 -5.53
CA SER A 35 2.04 -18.88 -6.72
C SER A 35 2.83 -17.59 -6.60
N PHE A 36 3.79 -17.41 -7.51
CA PHE A 36 4.59 -16.20 -7.53
C PHE A 36 3.72 -14.95 -7.80
N ASP A 37 2.78 -15.05 -8.74
CA ASP A 37 1.89 -13.93 -9.11
C ASP A 37 0.94 -13.57 -7.97
N GLU A 38 0.34 -14.56 -7.29
CA GLU A 38 -0.50 -14.32 -6.11
C GLU A 38 0.29 -13.66 -4.97
N THR A 39 1.57 -14.04 -4.81
CA THR A 39 2.45 -13.41 -3.82
C THR A 39 2.71 -11.95 -4.16
N VAL A 40 3.02 -11.63 -5.42
CA VAL A 40 3.23 -10.25 -5.89
C VAL A 40 1.96 -9.41 -5.71
N GLN A 41 0.80 -9.95 -6.07
CA GLN A 41 -0.48 -9.29 -5.88
C GLN A 41 -0.77 -9.02 -4.40
N THR A 42 -0.54 -10.01 -3.54
CA THR A 42 -0.70 -9.87 -2.09
C THR A 42 0.22 -8.78 -1.52
N LEU A 43 1.49 -8.75 -1.93
CA LEU A 43 2.43 -7.70 -1.53
C LEU A 43 1.96 -6.32 -2.00
N SER A 44 1.44 -6.22 -3.23
CA SER A 44 0.85 -4.97 -3.73
C SER A 44 -0.40 -4.57 -2.95
N GLN A 45 -1.17 -5.51 -2.40
CA GLN A 45 -2.33 -5.18 -1.59
C GLN A 45 -1.95 -4.72 -0.17
N VAL A 46 -0.90 -5.33 0.42
CA VAL A 46 -0.44 -5.04 1.78
C VAL A 46 0.40 -3.76 1.84
N PHE A 47 1.23 -3.54 0.81
CA PHE A 47 2.24 -2.47 0.77
C PHE A 47 2.04 -1.49 -0.37
N GLY A 48 1.33 -1.87 -1.43
CA GLY A 48 0.95 -0.91 -2.47
C GLY A 48 0.08 0.15 -1.82
N GLY A 49 0.39 1.41 -2.13
CA GLY A 49 -0.35 2.54 -1.62
C GLY A 49 -1.83 2.35 -1.96
N GLN A 50 -2.61 2.01 -0.95
CA GLN A 50 -4.04 2.23 -1.00
C GLN A 50 -4.23 3.73 -0.85
N SER A 51 -3.97 4.48 -1.93
CA SER A 51 -4.68 5.72 -2.18
C SER A 51 -6.12 5.32 -2.49
N PHE A 52 -6.79 4.67 -1.53
CA PHE A 52 -8.21 4.49 -1.62
C PHE A 52 -8.78 5.88 -1.82
N LEU A 53 -9.80 5.97 -2.66
CA LEU A 53 -10.62 7.16 -2.77
C LEU A 53 -10.94 7.72 -1.37
N PHE A 54 -11.17 6.84 -0.39
CA PHE A 54 -11.31 7.21 1.01
C PHE A 54 -10.13 8.01 1.60
N ASN A 55 -8.87 7.60 1.39
CA ASN A 55 -7.72 8.31 1.94
C ASN A 55 -7.52 9.68 1.28
N ILE A 56 -7.71 9.76 -0.04
CA ILE A 56 -7.68 11.02 -0.80
C ILE A 56 -8.81 11.95 -0.30
N LEU A 57 -10.04 11.44 -0.24
CA LEU A 57 -11.21 12.20 0.25
C LEU A 57 -11.03 12.62 1.71
N PHE A 58 -10.49 11.75 2.56
CA PHE A 58 -10.23 12.05 3.96
C PHE A 58 -9.13 13.11 4.10
N HIS A 59 -8.12 13.09 3.25
CA HIS A 59 -7.11 14.14 3.22
C HIS A 59 -7.72 15.46 2.75
N CYS A 60 -8.46 15.47 1.63
CA CYS A 60 -9.21 16.63 1.15
C CYS A 60 -10.15 17.22 2.21
N LEU A 61 -10.86 16.39 2.97
CA LEU A 61 -11.72 16.82 4.08
C LEU A 61 -10.97 17.51 5.22
N LYS A 62 -9.68 17.22 5.39
CA LYS A 62 -8.82 17.86 6.39
C LYS A 62 -8.15 19.13 5.90
N ILE A 63 -8.13 19.40 4.60
CA ILE A 63 -7.54 20.62 4.03
C ILE A 63 -8.45 21.79 4.37
N THR A 64 -7.97 22.71 5.21
CA THR A 64 -8.66 23.94 5.58
C THR A 64 -7.99 25.15 4.91
N LYS A 65 -8.80 26.15 4.53
CA LYS A 65 -8.25 27.39 3.97
C LYS A 65 -7.56 28.20 5.06
N GLU A 66 -6.30 28.56 4.84
CA GLU A 66 -5.59 29.46 5.75
C GLU A 66 -6.22 30.87 5.72
N PRO A 67 -6.20 31.62 6.84
CA PRO A 67 -6.89 32.92 6.95
C PRO A 67 -6.44 33.97 5.92
N GLY A 68 -5.22 33.85 5.39
CA GLY A 68 -4.64 34.78 4.40
C GLY A 68 -4.68 34.30 2.95
N ASP A 69 -5.07 33.06 2.68
CA ASP A 69 -5.00 32.49 1.33
C ASP A 69 -6.18 32.92 0.45
N ASP A 70 -5.94 33.14 -0.83
CA ASP A 70 -7.04 33.27 -1.79
C ASP A 70 -7.64 31.90 -2.16
N TRP A 71 -8.84 31.92 -2.74
CA TRP A 71 -9.55 30.70 -3.12
C TRP A 71 -8.89 29.94 -4.26
N VAL A 72 -8.12 30.62 -5.12
CA VAL A 72 -7.42 29.98 -6.25
C VAL A 72 -6.26 29.13 -5.73
N LYS A 73 -5.50 29.66 -4.77
CA LYS A 73 -4.42 28.94 -4.09
C LYS A 73 -4.97 27.74 -3.32
N HIS A 74 -6.06 27.91 -2.57
CA HIS A 74 -6.67 26.82 -1.82
C HIS A 74 -7.21 25.71 -2.74
N ALA A 75 -7.92 26.06 -3.82
CA ALA A 75 -8.38 25.10 -4.81
C ALA A 75 -7.20 24.36 -5.49
N GLY A 76 -6.10 25.07 -5.73
CA GLY A 76 -4.87 24.48 -6.25
C GLY A 76 -4.23 23.43 -5.33
N ILE A 77 -4.40 23.56 -4.00
CA ILE A 77 -3.92 22.58 -3.02
C ILE A 77 -4.84 21.35 -3.03
N VAL A 78 -6.15 21.55 -2.99
CA VAL A 78 -7.13 20.44 -3.02
C VAL A 78 -7.03 19.62 -4.32
N ASN A 79 -6.77 20.26 -5.46
CA ASN A 79 -6.63 19.59 -6.76
C ASN A 79 -5.30 18.83 -6.96
N ARG A 80 -4.34 18.95 -6.03
CA ARG A 80 -3.04 18.25 -6.09
C ARG A 80 -3.01 16.93 -5.34
N GLU A 81 -4.05 16.64 -4.55
CA GLU A 81 -4.30 15.34 -3.92
C GLU A 81 -4.81 14.30 -4.92
#